data_AF-A0A1V4YCE4-F1
#
_entry.id   AF-A0A1V4YCE4-F1
#
_cell.length_a   1.000
_cell.length_b   1.000
_cell.length_c   1.000
_cell.angle_alpha   90.00
_cell.angle_beta   90.00
_cell.angle_gamma   90.00
#
_symmetry.space_group_name_H-M   'P 1'
#
loop_
_entity.id
_entity.type
_entity.pdbx_description
1 polymer ?
#
loop_
_entity_poly.entity_id
_entity_poly.type
_entity_poly.pdbx_seq_one_letter_code
_entity_poly.pdbx_strand_id
1 'polypeptide(L)'
;MGIIRKQDTILIRLFKGSRTYHNILAENFLVANVTNDPVAFVRYTFSDVQPEDIETISSPWREFPVLKEAQSWVAFECINTKITPEALVAELRPLRGHVNSFYPKAPNRGLNAILEATIHATRYKMNGEEKYLKLIDFYEDIINKCGGEREKEALMLLRSHL
;
A
#
# COMPACT_ATOMS: atom_id res chain seq x y z
N MET A 1 -1.09 -2.34 0.55
CA MET A 1 -1.87 -3.56 0.90
C MET A 1 -3.00 -3.71 -0.11
N GLY A 2 -3.31 -4.95 -0.52
CA GLY A 2 -4.50 -5.21 -1.35
C GLY A 2 -5.76 -5.37 -0.51
N ILE A 3 -6.83 -4.67 -0.88
CA ILE A 3 -8.18 -4.87 -0.36
C ILE A 3 -8.96 -5.65 -1.42
N ILE A 4 -9.57 -6.76 -1.00
CA ILE A 4 -10.20 -7.73 -1.89
C ILE A 4 -11.71 -7.61 -1.73
N ARG A 5 -12.44 -7.30 -2.80
CA ARG A 5 -13.90 -7.39 -2.83
C ARG A 5 -14.32 -8.69 -3.49
N LYS A 6 -15.06 -9.52 -2.76
CA LYS A 6 -15.74 -10.72 -3.28
C LYS A 6 -17.23 -10.56 -3.06
N GLN A 7 -17.97 -10.28 -4.14
CA GLN A 7 -19.40 -9.92 -4.06
C GLN A 7 -19.61 -8.76 -3.06
N ASP A 8 -20.30 -9.03 -1.96
CA ASP A 8 -20.63 -8.06 -0.91
C ASP A 8 -19.62 -8.06 0.26
N THR A 9 -18.65 -8.98 0.26
CA THR A 9 -17.63 -9.06 1.30
C THR A 9 -16.36 -8.32 0.88
N ILE A 10 -15.85 -7.48 1.77
CA ILE A 10 -14.55 -6.82 1.64
C ILE A 10 -13.58 -7.52 2.60
N LEU A 11 -12.40 -7.88 2.12
CA LEU A 11 -11.42 -8.67 2.84
C LEU A 11 -10.03 -8.05 2.73
N ILE A 12 -9.20 -8.34 3.72
CA ILE A 12 -7.74 -8.19 3.63
C ILE A 12 -7.08 -9.52 3.95
N ARG A 13 -5.89 -9.71 3.38
CA ARG A 13 -4.97 -10.78 3.77
C ARG A 13 -3.61 -10.17 4.08
N LEU A 14 -3.14 -10.33 5.31
CA LEU A 14 -1.87 -9.80 5.79
C LEU A 14 -0.89 -10.92 6.08
N PHE A 15 0.34 -10.80 5.60
CA PHE A 15 1.42 -11.69 6.00
C PHE A 15 1.76 -11.49 7.48
N LYS A 16 1.96 -12.60 8.17
CA LYS A 16 2.33 -12.64 9.58
C LYS A 16 3.66 -11.89 9.81
N GLY A 17 3.75 -11.14 10.91
CA GLY A 17 4.97 -10.47 11.36
C GLY A 17 5.14 -9.02 10.87
N SER A 18 4.25 -8.51 10.01
CA SER A 18 4.25 -7.09 9.66
C SER A 18 3.69 -6.22 10.80
N ARG A 19 4.11 -4.94 10.89
CA ARG A 19 3.51 -3.99 11.86
C ARG A 19 2.00 -3.87 11.65
N THR A 20 1.53 -3.84 10.41
CA THR A 20 0.09 -3.84 10.10
C THR A 20 -0.62 -5.07 10.66
N TYR A 21 -0.03 -6.25 10.57
CA TYR A 21 -0.57 -7.48 11.17
C TYR A 21 -0.75 -7.33 12.69
N HIS A 22 0.27 -6.81 13.38
CA HIS A 22 0.21 -6.62 14.84
C HIS A 22 -0.81 -5.55 15.24
N ASN A 23 -0.87 -4.44 14.50
CA ASN A 23 -1.84 -3.37 14.77
C ASN A 23 -3.28 -3.86 14.59
N ILE A 24 -3.58 -4.68 13.58
CA ILE A 24 -4.92 -5.22 13.39
C ILE A 24 -5.32 -6.18 14.51
N LEU A 25 -4.40 -7.02 14.99
CA LEU A 25 -4.66 -7.90 16.12
C LEU A 25 -4.96 -7.12 17.41
N ALA A 26 -4.33 -5.96 17.60
CA ALA A 26 -4.54 -5.12 18.77
C ALA A 26 -5.82 -4.27 18.67
N GLU A 27 -6.04 -3.64 17.51
CA GLU A 27 -7.01 -2.54 17.37
C GLU A 27 -8.27 -2.90 16.57
N ASN A 28 -8.27 -4.05 15.90
CA ASN A 28 -9.30 -4.50 14.94
C ASN A 28 -9.71 -3.40 13.96
N PHE A 29 -8.73 -2.64 13.45
CA PHE A 29 -9.00 -1.42 12.70
C PHE A 29 -7.87 -1.07 11.76
N LEU A 30 -8.25 -0.47 10.63
CA LEU A 30 -7.32 0.11 9.69
C LEU A 30 -7.95 1.27 8.92
N VAL A 31 -7.09 2.12 8.37
CA VAL A 31 -7.46 3.12 7.38
C VAL A 31 -6.83 2.75 6.05
N ALA A 32 -7.67 2.55 5.04
CA ALA A 32 -7.25 2.35 3.66
C ALA A 32 -7.10 3.71 2.99
N ASN A 33 -5.89 4.00 2.50
CA ASN A 33 -5.60 5.23 1.77
C ASN A 33 -5.47 4.91 0.28
N VAL A 34 -6.21 5.64 -0.56
CA VAL A 34 -6.16 5.54 -2.01
C VAL A 34 -5.22 6.63 -2.52
N THR A 35 -4.18 6.22 -3.24
CA THR A 35 -3.21 7.11 -3.86
C THR A 35 -2.78 6.54 -5.21
N ASN A 36 -2.35 7.43 -6.09
CA ASN A 36 -1.70 7.13 -7.36
C ASN A 36 -0.25 7.61 -7.39
N ASP A 37 0.28 8.10 -6.26
CA ASP A 37 1.66 8.56 -6.17
C ASP A 37 2.61 7.35 -6.13
N PRO A 38 3.40 7.09 -7.20
CA PRO A 38 4.32 5.96 -7.22
C PRO A 38 5.38 6.04 -6.11
N VAL A 39 5.78 7.26 -5.69
CA VAL A 39 6.77 7.44 -4.63
C VAL A 39 6.20 6.99 -3.28
N ALA A 40 4.93 7.27 -3.01
CA ALA A 40 4.27 6.82 -1.78
C ALA A 40 4.26 5.29 -1.68
N PHE A 41 4.01 4.58 -2.78
CA PHE A 41 4.06 3.11 -2.80
C PHE A 41 5.44 2.57 -2.45
N VAL A 42 6.50 3.13 -3.03
CA VAL A 42 7.88 2.69 -2.75
C VAL A 42 8.28 3.06 -1.32
N ARG A 43 8.10 4.33 -0.94
CA ARG A 43 8.46 4.87 0.38
C ARG A 43 7.86 4.06 1.51
N TYR A 44 6.54 3.83 1.50
CA TYR A 44 5.86 3.12 2.59
C TYR A 44 5.99 1.60 2.53
N THR A 45 6.63 1.07 1.48
CA THR A 45 7.05 -0.33 1.44
C THR A 45 8.37 -0.54 2.18
N PHE A 46 9.31 0.40 2.08
CA PHE A 46 10.68 0.24 2.58
C PHE A 46 11.07 1.18 3.73
N SER A 47 10.19 2.09 4.13
CA SER A 47 10.44 3.06 5.20
C SER A 47 9.20 3.29 6.02
N ASP A 48 9.42 3.75 7.26
CA ASP A 48 8.33 4.06 8.17
C ASP A 48 7.61 5.35 7.78
N VAL A 49 6.29 5.33 7.93
CA VAL A 49 5.44 6.52 7.84
C VAL A 49 5.83 7.45 8.99
N GLN A 50 6.12 8.71 8.67
CA GLN A 50 6.47 9.70 9.68
C GLN A 50 5.21 10.42 10.20
N PRO A 51 5.22 10.97 11.42
CA PRO A 51 4.10 11.76 11.94
C PRO A 51 3.66 12.89 10.99
N GLU A 52 4.60 13.49 10.27
CA GLU A 52 4.35 14.58 9.33
C GLU A 52 3.57 14.13 8.09
N ASP A 53 3.60 12.84 7.74
CA ASP A 53 2.83 12.26 6.64
C ASP A 53 1.35 12.08 7.00
N ILE A 54 1.03 12.09 8.29
CA ILE A 54 -0.28 11.72 8.84
C ILE A 54 -1.08 12.96 9.23
N GLU A 55 -2.34 12.96 8.83
CA GLU A 55 -3.38 13.81 9.41
C GLU A 55 -4.30 12.92 10.27
N THR A 56 -4.63 13.39 11.48
CA THR A 56 -5.53 12.66 12.37
C THR A 56 -6.92 13.27 12.30
N ILE A 57 -7.87 12.55 11.71
CA ILE A 57 -9.26 12.97 11.68
C ILE A 57 -9.94 12.50 12.96
N SER A 58 -10.31 13.42 13.84
CA SER A 58 -11.01 13.08 15.09
C SER A 58 -12.50 12.81 14.85
N SER A 59 -13.06 11.90 15.64
CA SER A 59 -14.50 11.72 15.83
C SER A 59 -14.80 11.39 17.29
N PRO A 60 -16.06 11.51 17.75
CA PRO A 60 -16.40 11.24 19.16
C PRO A 60 -16.01 9.85 19.67
N TRP A 61 -15.82 8.88 18.77
CA TRP A 61 -15.64 7.47 19.10
C TRP A 61 -14.23 6.95 18.82
N ARG A 62 -13.49 7.59 17.91
CA ARG A 62 -12.17 7.14 17.45
C ARG A 62 -11.45 8.19 16.61
N GLU A 63 -10.14 8.13 16.60
CA GLU A 63 -9.26 8.87 15.70
C GLU A 63 -8.90 8.06 14.45
N PHE A 64 -8.87 8.71 13.29
CA PHE A 64 -8.51 8.08 12.02
C PHE A 64 -7.18 8.66 11.50
N PRO A 65 -6.06 7.92 11.61
CA PRO A 65 -4.80 8.35 10.99
C PRO A 65 -4.88 8.13 9.48
N VAL A 66 -4.91 9.23 8.71
CA VAL A 66 -4.98 9.23 7.24
C VAL A 66 -3.69 9.80 6.67
N LEU A 67 -3.29 9.36 5.48
CA LEU A 67 -2.17 10.01 4.77
C LEU A 67 -2.65 11.34 4.20
N LYS A 68 -1.94 12.43 4.48
CA LYS A 68 -2.27 13.78 3.99
C LYS A 68 -2.47 13.83 2.48
N GLU A 69 -1.56 13.17 1.76
CA GLU A 69 -1.53 13.13 0.30
C GLU A 69 -2.43 12.04 -0.31
N ALA A 70 -3.25 11.35 0.50
CA ALA A 70 -4.22 10.41 -0.05
C ALA A 70 -5.29 11.16 -0.85
N GLN A 71 -5.68 10.61 -2.00
CA GLN A 71 -6.78 11.14 -2.80
C GLN A 71 -8.13 10.89 -2.12
N SER A 72 -8.24 9.75 -1.45
CA SER A 72 -9.39 9.39 -0.63
C SER A 72 -8.97 8.36 0.41
N TRP A 73 -9.75 8.23 1.46
CA TRP A 73 -9.52 7.20 2.47
C TRP A 73 -10.83 6.59 2.95
N VAL A 74 -10.75 5.36 3.44
CA VAL A 74 -11.85 4.66 4.09
C VAL A 74 -11.33 3.97 5.35
N ALA A 75 -11.92 4.31 6.48
CA ALA A 75 -11.70 3.66 7.76
C ALA A 75 -12.57 2.40 7.86
N PHE A 76 -11.96 1.31 8.29
CA PHE A 76 -12.61 0.01 8.43
C PHE A 76 -12.41 -0.55 9.83
N GLU A 77 -13.45 -1.19 10.33
CA GLU A 77 -13.34 -2.16 11.40
C GLU A 77 -13.05 -3.53 10.79
N CYS A 78 -12.11 -4.25 11.40
CA CYS A 78 -11.78 -5.62 11.04
C CYS A 78 -12.65 -6.56 11.85
N ILE A 79 -13.48 -7.34 11.18
CA ILE A 79 -14.38 -8.32 11.77
C ILE A 79 -14.09 -9.72 11.24
N ASN A 80 -14.60 -10.75 11.90
CA ASN A 80 -14.47 -12.15 11.48
C ASN A 80 -13.02 -12.59 11.19
N THR A 81 -12.07 -12.07 11.97
CA THR A 81 -10.63 -12.30 11.83
C THR A 81 -10.27 -13.78 11.99
N LYS A 82 -9.59 -14.34 10.99
CA LYS A 82 -9.06 -15.72 10.97
C LYS A 82 -7.55 -15.68 10.85
N ILE A 83 -6.86 -16.45 11.68
CA ILE A 83 -5.40 -16.57 11.68
C ILE A 83 -5.00 -17.92 11.09
N THR A 84 -4.09 -17.91 10.13
CA THR A 84 -3.40 -19.08 9.59
C THR A 84 -1.92 -19.03 10.00
N PRO A 85 -1.14 -20.10 9.80
CA PRO A 85 0.29 -20.08 10.15
C PRO A 85 1.07 -18.95 9.46
N GLU A 86 0.67 -18.57 8.24
CA GLU A 86 1.37 -17.61 7.38
C GLU A 86 0.73 -16.22 7.36
N ALA A 87 -0.54 -16.08 7.78
CA ALA A 87 -1.30 -14.85 7.56
C ALA A 87 -2.50 -14.64 8.50
N LEU A 88 -3.03 -13.42 8.46
CA LEU A 88 -4.34 -13.07 8.98
C LEU A 88 -5.26 -12.69 7.82
N VAL A 89 -6.50 -13.15 7.88
CA VAL A 89 -7.59 -12.74 6.98
C VAL A 89 -8.69 -12.12 7.82
N ALA A 90 -9.10 -10.89 7.49
CA ALA A 90 -10.21 -10.22 8.17
C ALA A 90 -11.19 -9.68 7.14
N GLU A 91 -12.47 -9.71 7.50
CA GLU A 91 -13.53 -8.98 6.81
C GLU A 91 -13.50 -7.51 7.24
N LEU A 92 -13.83 -6.62 6.31
CA LEU A 92 -13.80 -5.18 6.54
C LEU A 92 -15.20 -4.59 6.52
N ARG A 93 -15.62 -4.02 7.65
CA ARG A 93 -16.82 -3.22 7.78
C ARG A 93 -16.47 -1.73 7.67
N PRO A 94 -16.96 -1.00 6.65
CA PRO A 94 -16.65 0.42 6.52
C PRO A 94 -17.29 1.21 7.66
N LEU A 95 -16.51 2.12 8.25
CA LEU A 95 -16.94 3.02 9.33
C LEU A 95 -17.16 4.44 8.82
N ARG A 96 -16.19 4.96 8.06
CA ARG A 96 -16.20 6.32 7.52
C ARG A 96 -15.32 6.36 6.27
N GLY A 97 -15.69 7.17 5.30
CA GLY A 97 -14.83 7.45 4.16
C GLY A 97 -14.90 8.91 3.76
N HIS A 98 -13.85 9.40 3.12
CA HIS A 98 -13.79 10.75 2.59
C HIS A 98 -12.94 10.80 1.32
N VAL A 99 -13.32 11.68 0.40
CA VAL A 99 -12.59 11.97 -0.83
C VAL A 99 -11.96 13.35 -0.65
N ASN A 100 -10.64 13.39 -0.55
CA ASN A 100 -9.87 14.63 -0.39
C ASN A 100 -9.78 15.36 -1.73
N SER A 101 -9.36 14.64 -2.77
CA SER A 101 -9.23 15.16 -4.13
C SER A 101 -9.51 14.07 -5.16
N PHE A 102 -10.23 14.42 -6.22
CA PHE A 102 -10.54 13.49 -7.30
C PHE A 102 -10.19 14.11 -8.65
N TYR A 103 -9.22 13.50 -9.33
CA TYR A 103 -8.88 13.79 -10.71
C TYR A 103 -8.80 12.46 -11.45
N PRO A 104 -9.57 12.28 -12.55
CA PRO A 104 -9.44 11.10 -13.39
C PRO A 104 -7.99 10.97 -13.86
N LYS A 105 -7.41 9.78 -13.69
CA LYS A 105 -6.07 9.46 -14.19
C LYS A 105 -6.19 8.41 -15.26
N ALA A 106 -5.55 8.68 -16.39
CA ALA A 106 -5.41 7.70 -17.44
C ALA A 106 -4.54 6.54 -16.96
N PRO A 107 -4.77 5.30 -17.44
CA PRO A 107 -3.87 4.18 -17.21
C PRO A 107 -2.43 4.55 -17.62
N ASN A 108 -1.48 4.34 -16.71
CA ASN A 108 -0.06 4.61 -16.95
C ASN A 108 0.76 3.33 -16.71
N ARG A 109 1.45 2.86 -17.76
CA ARG A 109 2.28 1.64 -17.68
C ARG A 109 3.51 1.80 -16.78
N GLY A 110 4.04 3.02 -16.63
CA GLY A 110 5.13 3.33 -15.70
C GLY A 110 4.69 3.20 -14.25
N LEU A 111 3.54 3.76 -13.86
CA LEU A 111 2.98 3.57 -12.51
C LEU A 111 2.75 2.08 -12.22
N ASN A 112 2.12 1.36 -13.15
CA ASN A 112 1.90 -0.08 -12.99
C ASN A 112 3.22 -0.86 -12.86
N ALA A 113 4.25 -0.49 -13.62
CA ALA A 113 5.57 -1.09 -13.54
C ALA A 113 6.27 -0.78 -12.21
N ILE A 114 6.09 0.41 -11.61
CA ILE A 114 6.57 0.71 -10.25
C ILE A 114 5.93 -0.23 -9.23
N LEU A 115 4.63 -0.48 -9.32
CA LEU A 115 3.95 -1.40 -8.41
C LEU A 115 4.52 -2.81 -8.50
N GLU A 116 4.71 -3.34 -9.71
CA GLU A 116 5.29 -4.66 -9.93
C GLU A 116 6.76 -4.74 -9.48
N ALA A 117 7.58 -3.74 -9.83
CA ALA A 117 8.98 -3.66 -9.41
C ALA A 117 9.12 -3.62 -7.88
N THR A 118 8.23 -2.88 -7.20
CA THR A 118 8.17 -2.82 -5.72
C THR A 118 7.87 -4.19 -5.12
N ILE A 119 6.91 -4.94 -5.69
CA ILE A 119 6.61 -6.32 -5.25
C ILE A 119 7.84 -7.21 -5.43
N HIS A 120 8.50 -7.17 -6.58
CA HIS A 120 9.70 -7.97 -6.81
C HIS A 120 10.85 -7.59 -5.88
N ALA A 121 11.02 -6.30 -5.57
CA ALA A 121 12.01 -5.84 -4.62
C ALA A 121 11.77 -6.39 -3.20
N THR A 122 10.52 -6.44 -2.73
CA THR A 122 10.21 -7.10 -1.43
C THR A 122 10.55 -8.59 -1.43
N ARG A 123 10.32 -9.28 -2.55
CA ARG A 123 10.68 -10.69 -2.69
C ARG A 123 12.19 -10.87 -2.72
N TYR A 124 12.91 -10.04 -3.47
CA TYR A 124 14.37 -10.04 -3.50
C TYR A 124 14.96 -9.86 -2.10
N LYS A 125 14.49 -8.87 -1.33
CA LYS A 125 14.95 -8.69 0.07
C LYS A 125 14.69 -9.90 0.97
N MET A 126 13.66 -10.68 0.67
CA MET A 126 13.28 -11.83 1.49
C MET A 126 14.10 -13.10 1.15
N ASN A 127 14.49 -13.30 -0.11
CA ASN A 127 15.09 -14.56 -0.56
C ASN A 127 16.45 -14.43 -1.30
N GLY A 128 16.86 -13.21 -1.66
CA GLY A 128 18.12 -12.92 -2.37
C GLY A 128 18.18 -13.47 -3.80
N GLU A 129 17.07 -13.93 -4.39
CA GLU A 129 17.12 -14.57 -5.71
C GLU A 129 17.26 -13.54 -6.84
N GLU A 130 18.36 -13.65 -7.61
CA GLU A 130 18.67 -12.73 -8.74
C GLU A 130 17.56 -12.61 -9.79
N LYS A 131 16.69 -13.62 -9.91
CA LYS A 131 15.55 -13.58 -10.83
C LYS A 131 14.66 -12.35 -10.60
N TYR A 132 14.56 -11.86 -9.36
CA TYR A 132 13.78 -10.67 -9.03
C TYR A 132 14.48 -9.38 -9.47
N LEU A 133 15.82 -9.31 -9.43
CA LEU A 133 16.55 -8.17 -9.98
C LEU A 133 16.32 -8.05 -11.49
N LYS A 134 16.40 -9.17 -12.22
CA LYS A 134 16.11 -9.19 -13.67
C LYS A 134 14.70 -8.72 -14.00
N LEU A 135 13.71 -9.04 -13.14
CA LEU A 135 12.34 -8.55 -13.30
C LEU A 135 12.25 -7.05 -13.00
N ILE A 136 12.96 -6.55 -11.99
CA ILE A 136 13.03 -5.11 -11.69
C ILE A 136 13.66 -4.36 -12.87
N ASP A 137 14.76 -4.87 -13.45
CA ASP A 137 15.40 -4.28 -14.63
C ASP A 137 14.43 -4.23 -15.83
N PHE A 138 13.67 -5.29 -16.06
CA PHE A 138 12.61 -5.31 -17.08
C PHE A 138 11.54 -4.23 -16.84
N TYR A 139 11.10 -4.04 -15.60
CA TYR A 139 10.11 -3.00 -15.28
C TYR A 139 10.70 -1.59 -15.34
N GLU A 140 11.98 -1.42 -15.01
CA GLU A 140 12.70 -0.15 -15.19
C GLU A 140 12.65 0.32 -16.65
N ASP A 141 12.84 -0.56 -17.62
CA ASP A 141 12.71 -0.20 -19.04
C ASP A 141 11.30 0.34 -19.39
N ILE A 142 10.26 -0.20 -18.76
CA ILE A 142 8.88 0.27 -18.94
C ILE A 142 8.69 1.62 -18.25
N ILE A 143 9.23 1.80 -17.04
CA ILE A 143 9.16 3.05 -16.27
C ILE A 143 9.85 4.17 -17.04
N ASN A 144 11.05 3.93 -17.57
CA ASN A 144 11.80 4.93 -18.33
C ASN A 144 11.08 5.35 -19.63
N LYS A 145 10.30 4.46 -20.25
CA LYS A 145 9.56 4.74 -21.50
C LYS A 145 8.18 5.35 -21.26
N CYS A 146 7.50 5.00 -20.17
CA CYS A 146 6.08 5.30 -19.96
C CYS A 146 5.78 6.12 -18.70
N GLY A 147 6.75 6.24 -17.78
CA GLY A 147 6.65 7.02 -16.56
C GLY A 147 7.02 8.48 -16.77
N GLY A 148 6.38 9.36 -15.99
CA GLY A 148 6.79 10.75 -15.85
C GLY A 148 7.88 10.90 -14.78
N GLU A 149 8.11 12.14 -14.38
CA GLU A 149 9.13 12.47 -13.37
C GLU A 149 8.89 11.77 -12.03
N ARG A 150 7.61 11.64 -11.61
CA ARG A 150 7.26 11.01 -10.34
C ARG A 150 7.52 9.50 -10.34
N GLU A 151 7.26 8.80 -11.45
CA GLU A 151 7.62 7.38 -11.57
C GLU A 151 9.14 7.17 -11.59
N LYS A 152 9.90 8.05 -12.26
CA LYS A 152 11.36 7.99 -12.25
C LYS A 152 11.95 8.26 -10.86
N GLU A 153 11.37 9.20 -10.12
CA GLU A 153 11.73 9.42 -8.71
C GLU A 153 11.46 8.18 -7.85
N ALA A 154 10.30 7.55 -8.03
CA ALA A 154 9.97 6.31 -7.34
C ALA A 154 10.95 5.18 -7.70
N LEU A 155 11.39 5.09 -8.96
CA LEU A 155 12.40 4.14 -9.40
C LEU A 155 13.76 4.42 -8.73
N MET A 156 14.21 5.67 -8.68
CA MET A 156 15.45 6.03 -7.99
C MET A 156 15.39 5.67 -6.50
N LEU A 157 14.27 5.96 -5.84
CA LEU A 157 14.03 5.56 -4.46
C LEU A 157 14.04 4.03 -4.30
N LEU A 158 13.39 3.30 -5.21
CA LEU A 158 13.34 1.85 -5.18
C LEU A 158 14.75 1.25 -5.29
N ARG A 159 15.55 1.74 -6.25
CA ARG A 159 16.94 1.32 -6.46
C ARG A 159 17.81 1.59 -5.25
N SER A 160 17.58 2.67 -4.50
CA SER A 160 18.31 2.96 -3.26
C SER A 160 18.08 1.93 -2.14
N HIS A 161 17.06 1.09 -2.27
CA HIS A 161 16.74 0.05 -1.30
C HIS A 161 17.20 -1.35 -1.72
N LEU A 162 17.65 -1.57 -2.96
CA LEU A 162 18.11 -2.88 -3.45
C LEU A 162 19.55 -3.16 -3.03
#